data_AF-A0A392RHC6-F1
#
_entry.id   AF-A0A392RHC6-F1
#
_cell.length_a   1.000
_cell.length_b   1.000
_cell.length_c   1.000
_cell.angle_alpha   90.00
_cell.angle_beta   90.00
_cell.angle_gamma   90.00
#
_symmetry.space_group_name_H-M   'P 1'
#
loop_
_entity.id
_entity.type
_entity.pdbx_description
1 polymer ?
#
loop_
_entity_poly.entity_id
_entity_poly.type
_entity_poly.pdbx_seq_one_letter_code
_entity_poly.pdbx_strand_id
1 'polypeptide(L)' 'PIAKAVADWFYDRSPFHQIDCPYPCNPTCGNHVLEVPEEEEPEL' A
#
# COMPACT_ATOMS: atom_id res chain seq x y z
N PRO A 1 -5.33 -8.40 3.01
CA PRO A 1 -4.14 -7.52 3.12
C PRO A 1 -3.83 -6.90 1.74
N ILE A 2 -3.34 -5.66 1.68
CA ILE A 2 -3.10 -4.92 0.42
C ILE A 2 -2.10 -5.67 -0.47
N ALA A 3 -0.99 -6.16 0.10
CA ALA A 3 0.02 -6.90 -0.64
C ALA A 3 -0.56 -8.14 -1.35
N LYS A 4 -1.51 -8.84 -0.72
CA LYS A 4 -2.20 -9.98 -1.34
C LYS A 4 -3.10 -9.52 -2.49
N ALA A 5 -3.88 -8.46 -2.32
CA ALA A 5 -4.75 -7.94 -3.37
C ALA A 5 -3.95 -7.46 -4.60
N VAL A 6 -2.83 -6.76 -4.39
CA VAL A 6 -1.91 -6.35 -5.48
C VAL A 6 -1.33 -7.57 -6.17
N ALA A 7 -0.89 -8.57 -5.41
CA ALA A 7 -0.35 -9.80 -5.98
C ALA A 7 -1.41 -10.67 -6.67
N ASP A 8 -2.68 -10.58 -6.29
CA ASP A 8 -3.75 -11.31 -6.95
C ASP A 8 -4.14 -10.63 -8.28
N TRP A 9 -4.13 -9.29 -8.34
CA TRP A 9 -4.27 -8.51 -9.57
C TRP A 9 -3.10 -8.72 -10.55
N PHE A 10 -1.85 -8.60 -10.08
CA PHE A 10 -0.67 -8.67 -10.95
C PHE A 10 -0.49 -10.05 -11.61
N TYR A 11 -0.81 -11.12 -10.88
CA TYR A 11 -0.70 -12.49 -11.37
C TYR A 11 -2.02 -13.06 -11.91
N ASP A 12 -3.06 -12.22 -12.05
CA ASP A 12 -4.40 -12.61 -12.49
C ASP A 12 -4.95 -13.85 -11.74
N ARG A 13 -4.64 -13.95 -10.45
CA ARG A 13 -5.03 -15.10 -9.60
C ARG A 13 -6.49 -15.07 -9.22
N SER A 14 -7.11 -13.89 -9.29
CA SER A 14 -8.48 -13.64 -8.92
C SER A 14 -8.97 -12.40 -9.66
N PRO A 15 -10.22 -12.38 -10.17
CA PRO A 15 -10.83 -11.14 -10.57
C PRO A 15 -10.79 -10.16 -9.39
N PHE A 16 -10.33 -8.94 -9.67
CA PHE A 16 -10.26 -7.87 -8.69
C PHE A 16 -11.66 -7.64 -8.10
N HIS A 17 -11.85 -7.94 -6.82
CA HIS A 17 -13.07 -7.58 -6.10
C HIS A 17 -12.97 -6.12 -5.71
N GLN A 18 -13.98 -5.35 -6.12
CA GLN A 18 -14.13 -3.94 -5.78
C GLN A 18 -13.99 -3.76 -4.28
N ILE A 19 -13.28 -2.72 -3.86
CA ILE A 19 -13.03 -2.44 -2.46
C ILE A 19 -14.36 -2.05 -1.82
N ASP A 20 -14.94 -2.91 -0.98
CA ASP A 20 -16.25 -2.73 -0.33
C ASP A 20 -16.29 -1.56 0.68
N CYS A 21 -15.15 -0.93 0.98
CA CYS A 21 -14.97 0.05 2.04
C CYS A 21 -13.95 1.13 1.63
N PRO A 22 -14.16 2.42 1.98
CA PRO A 22 -13.16 3.45 1.78
C PRO A 22 -11.90 3.16 2.60
N TYR A 23 -10.73 3.30 1.98
CA TYR A 23 -9.47 3.16 2.69
C TYR A 23 -9.29 4.32 3.69
N PRO A 24 -8.87 4.06 4.95
CA PRO A 24 -8.52 2.77 5.55
C PRO A 24 -9.74 1.95 5.99
N CYS A 25 -9.87 0.73 5.44
CA CYS A 25 -10.97 -0.18 5.73
C CYS A 25 -10.89 -0.82 7.13
N ASN A 26 -9.69 -0.88 7.72
CA ASN A 26 -9.46 -1.44 9.04
C ASN A 26 -8.97 -0.33 9.98
N PRO A 27 -9.66 -0.06 11.11
CA PRO A 27 -9.25 0.97 12.07
C PRO A 27 -7.88 0.70 12.71
N THR A 28 -7.32 -0.52 12.61
CA THR A 28 -5.96 -0.82 13.08
C THR A 28 -4.87 -0.54 12.05
N CYS A 29 -5.21 -0.22 10.80
CA CYS A 29 -4.24 0.13 9.78
C CYS A 29 -3.80 1.58 9.95
N GLY A 30 -2.68 1.81 10.65
CA GLY A 30 -2.04 3.12 10.70
C GLY A 30 -1.34 3.42 9.38
N ASN A 31 -1.50 4.65 8.88
CA ASN A 31 -0.57 5.19 7.88
C ASN A 31 0.76 5.40 8.59
N HIS A 32 1.62 4.38 8.59
CA HIS A 32 3.02 4.58 8.93
C HIS A 32 3.61 5.41 7.79
N VAL A 33 3.63 6.74 7.98
CA VAL A 33 4.50 7.60 7.19
C VAL A 33 5.89 7.02 7.43
N LEU A 34 6.43 6.37 6.40
CA LEU A 34 7.83 6.00 6.40
C LEU A 34 8.55 7.35 6.48
N GLU A 35 9.10 7.67 7.65
CA GLU A 35 10.08 8.73 7.78
C GLU A 35 11.27 8.27 6.94
N VAL A 36 11.24 8.59 5.66
CA VAL A 36 12.39 8.44 4.78
C VAL A 36 13.43 9.38 5.41
N PRO A 37 14.58 8.87 5.88
CA PRO A 37 15.67 9.75 6.24
C PRO A 37 15.95 10.58 5.00
N GLU A 38 15.88 11.90 5.13
CA GLU A 38 16.22 12.83 4.05
C GLU A 38 17.61 12.41 3.56
N GLU A 39 17.69 11.80 2.38
CA GLU A 39 18.98 11.51 1.76
C GLU A 39 19.59 12.89 1.52
N GLU A 40 20.62 13.23 2.31
CA GLU A 40 21.44 14.43 2.09
C GLU A 40 21.78 14.48 0.60
N GLU A 41 21.14 15.44 -0.08
CA GLU A 41 21.44 15.81 -1.44
C GLU A 41 22.95 16.08 -1.50
N PRO A 42 23.74 15.36 -2.32
CA PRO A 42 25.17 15.62 -2.38
C PRO A 42 25.30 17.01 -3.02
N GLU A 43 25.66 18.01 -2.19
CA GLU A 43 25.87 19.38 -2.65
C GLU A 43 26.84 19.38 -3.84
N LEU A 44 26.45 20.07 -4.91
CA LEU A 44 27.30 20.37 -6.06
C LEU A 44 28.26 21.52 -5.73
#